data_AF-A0A3R9VZV6-F1
#
_entry.id   AF-A0A3R9VZV6-F1
#
_cell.length_a   1.000
_cell.length_b   1.000
_cell.length_c   1.000
_cell.angle_alpha   90.00
_cell.angle_beta   90.00
_cell.angle_gamma   90.00
#
_symmetry.space_group_name_H-M   'P 1'
#
loop_
_entity.id
_entity.type
_entity.pdbx_description
1 polymer ?
#
loop_
_entity_poly.entity_id
_entity_poly.type
_entity_poly.pdbx_seq_one_letter_code
_entity_poly.pdbx_strand_id
1 'polypeptide(L)' 'MTVRFGQMPHACTARVTAAVEGYSGPGYASLDTTAYVCAGHTHNARQMWTDQGLTPYTTEAGKTGRRCGETTDFRNE' A
#
# COMPACT_ATOMS: atom_id res chain seq x y z
N MET A 1 -11.47 10.04 2.54
CA MET A 1 -11.68 8.59 2.77
C MET A 1 -10.42 8.03 3.39
N THR A 2 -10.47 7.51 4.61
CA THR A 2 -9.28 6.97 5.30
C THR A 2 -9.14 5.49 4.95
N VAL A 3 -8.10 5.14 4.20
CA VAL A 3 -7.85 3.73 3.82
C VAL A 3 -7.29 2.99 5.03
N ARG A 4 -7.91 1.87 5.41
CA ARG A 4 -7.46 1.04 6.53
C ARG A 4 -7.31 -0.41 6.08
N PHE A 5 -6.06 -0.83 5.89
CA PHE A 5 -5.70 -2.26 5.79
C PHE A 5 -5.96 -3.02 7.10
N GLY A 6 -6.07 -2.31 8.23
CA GLY A 6 -6.19 -2.86 9.59
C GLY A 6 -7.49 -3.61 9.92
N GLN A 7 -8.34 -3.95 8.96
CA GLN A 7 -9.49 -4.86 9.16
C GLN A 7 -9.23 -6.30 8.69
N MET A 8 -7.99 -6.68 8.38
CA MET A 8 -7.68 -8.10 8.21
C MET A 8 -7.84 -8.83 9.57
N PRO A 9 -8.64 -9.91 9.65
CA PRO A 9 -9.00 -10.59 10.91
C PRO A 9 -7.79 -11.19 11.66
N HIS A 10 -6.64 -11.29 10.99
CA HIS A 10 -5.36 -11.64 11.58
C HIS A 10 -4.32 -10.62 11.14
N ALA A 11 -3.78 -9.85 12.09
CA ALA A 11 -2.67 -8.95 11.83
C ALA A 11 -1.52 -9.76 11.22
N CYS A 12 -1.22 -9.52 9.93
CA CYS A 12 -0.19 -10.24 9.24
C CYS A 12 1.17 -9.91 9.88
N THR A 13 1.80 -10.90 10.51
CA THR A 13 3.11 -10.77 11.17
C THR A 13 4.28 -11.04 10.22
N ALA A 14 3.98 -11.38 8.96
CA ALA A 14 5.00 -11.63 7.95
C ALA A 14 5.82 -10.36 7.69
N ARG A 15 7.10 -10.55 7.40
CA ARG A 15 8.01 -9.46 7.08
C ARG A 15 7.54 -8.73 5.82
N VAL A 16 7.48 -7.41 5.90
CA VAL A 16 7.24 -6.56 4.74
C VAL A 16 8.41 -6.70 3.77
N THR A 17 8.08 -6.96 2.51
CA THR A 17 9.06 -7.07 1.41
C THR A 17 8.69 -6.16 0.24
N ALA A 18 7.46 -5.69 0.17
CA ALA A 18 6.95 -4.84 -0.90
C ALA A 18 6.26 -3.60 -0.34
N ALA A 19 6.45 -2.48 -1.04
CA ALA A 19 5.66 -1.28 -0.87
C ALA A 19 4.83 -1.08 -2.14
N VAL A 20 3.51 -1.01 -1.99
CA VAL A 20 2.57 -0.76 -3.08
C VAL A 20 2.10 0.67 -2.99
N GLU A 21 2.65 1.49 -3.87
CA GLU A 21 2.38 2.91 -4.03
C GLU A 21 1.11 3.09 -4.88
N GLY A 22 0.21 3.96 -4.46
CA GLY A 22 -1.02 4.31 -5.15
C GLY A 22 -0.94 5.74 -5.64
N TYR A 23 -1.03 5.92 -6.95
CA TYR A 23 -0.90 7.23 -7.60
C TYR A 23 -2.21 7.67 -8.26
N SER A 24 -2.51 8.97 -8.17
CA SER A 24 -3.55 9.61 -8.95
C SER A 24 -2.99 10.37 -10.15
N GLY A 25 -3.88 10.63 -11.11
CA GLY A 25 -3.57 11.40 -12.31
C GLY A 25 -2.85 10.61 -13.42
N PRO A 26 -2.66 11.24 -14.59
CA PRO A 26 -2.00 10.60 -15.72
C PRO A 26 -0.52 10.35 -15.41
N GLY A 27 -0.07 9.10 -15.60
CA GLY A 27 1.35 8.76 -15.60
C GLY A 27 2.06 8.79 -14.23
N TYR A 28 1.38 8.41 -13.15
CA TYR A 28 1.97 8.40 -11.79
C TYR A 28 2.37 9.79 -11.27
N ALA A 29 1.59 10.82 -11.61
CA ALA A 29 1.93 12.22 -11.35
C ALA A 29 2.01 12.59 -9.86
N SER A 30 1.22 11.95 -8.99
CA SER A 30 1.21 12.25 -7.56
C SER A 30 1.02 10.98 -6.75
N LEU A 31 1.99 10.69 -5.87
CA LEU A 31 1.90 9.62 -4.90
C LEU A 31 0.90 10.02 -3.82
N ASP A 32 -0.23 9.32 -3.76
CA ASP A 32 -1.26 9.61 -2.77
C ASP A 32 -1.13 8.76 -1.52
N THR A 33 -0.69 7.51 -1.67
CA THR A 33 -0.66 6.55 -0.58
C THR A 33 0.35 5.44 -0.86
N THR A 34 0.88 4.82 0.18
CA THR A 34 1.73 3.62 0.07
C THR A 34 1.31 2.58 1.08
N ALA A 35 1.10 1.34 0.64
CA ALA A 35 0.86 0.18 1.48
C ALA A 35 2.13 -0.66 1.63
N TYR A 36 2.55 -0.93 2.86
CA TYR A 36 3.64 -1.85 3.17
C TYR A 36 3.07 -3.24 3.40
N VAL A 37 3.45 -4.19 2.54
CA VAL A 37 2.91 -5.55 2.55
C VAL A 37 4.01 -6.60 2.39
N CYS A 38 3.73 -7.81 2.88
CA CYS A 38 4.52 -8.98 2.55
C CYS A 38 4.20 -9.45 1.12
N ALA A 39 5.06 -10.30 0.55
CA ALA A 39 4.88 -10.85 -0.79
C ALA A 39 3.50 -11.50 -1.03
N GLY A 40 2.91 -12.12 0.01
CA GLY A 40 1.58 -12.74 -0.08
C GLY A 40 0.42 -11.75 -0.19
N HIS A 41 0.60 -10.49 0.24
CA HIS A 41 -0.46 -9.47 0.25
C HIS A 41 -0.28 -8.38 -0.81
N THR A 42 0.80 -8.43 -1.59
CA THR A 42 1.03 -7.49 -2.71
C THR A 42 -0.14 -7.45 -3.68
N HIS A 43 -0.71 -8.61 -4.03
CA HIS A 43 -1.85 -8.66 -4.95
C HIS A 43 -3.08 -7.93 -4.39
N ASN A 44 -3.45 -8.22 -3.14
CA ASN A 44 -4.58 -7.57 -2.48
C ASN A 44 -4.40 -6.06 -2.38
N ALA A 45 -3.19 -5.60 -2.01
CA ALA A 45 -2.89 -4.17 -1.94
C ALA A 45 -3.05 -3.48 -3.31
N ARG A 46 -2.59 -4.12 -4.39
CA ARG A 46 -2.76 -3.60 -5.75
C ARG A 46 -4.22 -3.51 -6.15
N GLN A 47 -5.01 -4.57 -5.90
CA GLN A 47 -6.44 -4.56 -6.19
C GLN A 47 -7.16 -3.45 -5.43
N MET A 48 -6.88 -3.28 -4.13
CA MET A 48 -7.47 -2.23 -3.32
C MET A 48 -7.19 -0.82 -3.86
N TRP A 49 -5.99 -0.56 -4.41
CA TRP A 49 -5.68 0.71 -5.05
C TRP A 49 -6.43 0.88 -6.37
N THR A 50 -6.48 -0.16 -7.20
CA THR A 50 -7.25 -0.15 -8.44
C THR A 50 -8.74 0.10 -8.18
N ASP A 51 -9.33 -0.53 -7.18
CA ASP A 51 -10.75 -0.34 -6.80
C ASP A 51 -11.05 1.10 -6.34
N GLN A 52 -10.04 1.80 -5.86
CA GLN A 52 -10.11 3.20 -5.46
C GLN A 52 -9.77 4.17 -6.60
N GLY A 53 -9.58 3.67 -7.82
CA GLY A 53 -9.22 4.47 -9.00
C GLY A 53 -7.77 4.98 -8.99
N LEU A 54 -6.90 4.37 -8.18
CA LEU A 54 -5.47 4.67 -8.16
C LEU A 54 -4.72 3.71 -9.08
N THR A 55 -3.60 4.17 -9.60
CA THR A 55 -2.67 3.33 -10.36
C THR A 55 -1.64 2.73 -9.40
N PRO A 56 -1.68 1.41 -9.13
CA PRO A 56 -0.73 0.79 -8.21
C PRO A 56 0.63 0.56 -8.87
N TYR A 57 1.69 0.95 -8.17
CA TYR A 57 3.07 0.61 -8.49
C TYR A 57 3.68 -0.17 -7.34
N THR A 58 4.43 -1.23 -7.64
CA THR A 58 5.07 -2.06 -6.60
C THR A 58 6.56 -1.83 -6.63
N THR A 59 7.10 -1.44 -5.48
CA THR A 59 8.54 -1.30 -5.25
C THR A 59 8.96 -2.20 -4.10
N GLU A 60 10.26 -2.46 -3.96
CA GLU A 60 10.78 -3.17 -2.79
C GLU A 60 10.58 -2.31 -1.55
N ALA A 61 10.04 -2.90 -0.49
CA ALA A 61 10.02 -2.21 0.80
C ALA A 61 11.46 -2.11 1.29
N GLY A 62 11.99 -0.89 1.31
CA GLY A 62 13.30 -0.61 1.92
C GLY A 62 13.36 -1.08 3.39
N LYS A 63 14.56 -1.05 4.01
CA LYS A 63 14.84 -1.48 5.40
C LYS A 63 14.04 -0.69 6.45
N THR A 64 12.74 -0.88 6.50
CA THR A 64 11.82 -0.13 7.34
C THR A 64 11.08 -1.10 8.24
N GLY A 65 11.01 -0.79 9.54
CA GLY A 65 10.34 -1.60 10.57
C GLY A 65 8.81 -1.56 10.49
N ARG A 66 8.27 -1.41 9.28
CA ARG A 66 6.84 -1.32 8.98
C ARG A 66 6.18 -2.69 9.13
N ARG A 67 4.90 -2.70 9.50
CA ARG A 67 4.12 -3.94 9.58
C ARG A 67 3.38 -4.20 8.26
N CYS A 68 3.11 -5.47 7.97
CA CYS A 68 2.29 -5.82 6.81
C CYS A 68 0.86 -5.29 7.03
N GLY A 69 0.34 -4.57 6.03
CA GLY A 69 -0.93 -3.85 6.14
C GLY A 69 -0.80 -2.47 6.77
N GLU A 70 0.40 -1.93 6.91
CA GLU A 70 0.58 -0.53 7.28
C GLU A 70 0.45 0.35 6.03
N THR A 71 -0.25 1.48 6.14
CA THR A 71 -0.39 2.46 5.06
C THR A 71 0.07 3.83 5.48
N THR A 72 0.78 4.50 4.60
CA THR A 72 1.03 5.95 4.70
C THR A 72 0.12 6.64 3.70
N ASP A 73 -0.63 7.65 4.16
CA ASP A 73 -1.46 8.51 3.32
C ASP A 73 -0.75 9.86 3.21
N PHE A 74 -0.42 10.27 1.98
CA PHE A 74 0.29 11.50 1.66
C PHE A 74 -0.68 12.62 1.21
N ARG A 75 -1.96 12.31 1.02
CA ARG A 75 -2.98 13.31 0.62
C ARG A 75 -3.29 14.32 1.73
N ASN A 76 -2.87 14.03 2.95
CA ASN A 76 -3.21 14.79 4.15
C ASN A 76 -1.98 15.48 4.79
N GLU A 77 -0.86 15.54 4.08
CA GLU A 77 0.38 16.22 4.49
C GLU A 77 0.47 17.65 3.96
#